data_AF-H8MZ12-F1
#
_entry.id   AF-H8MZ12-F1
#
_cell.length_a   1.000
_cell.length_b   1.000
_cell.length_c   1.000
_cell.angle_alpha   90.00
_cell.angle_beta   90.00
_cell.angle_gamma   90.00
#
_symmetry.space_group_name_H-M   'P 1'
#
loop_
_entity.id
_entity.type
_entity.pdbx_description
1 polymer ?
#
loop_
_entity_poly.entity_id
_entity_poly.type
_entity_poly.pdbx_seq_one_letter_code
_entity_poly.pdbx_strand_id
1 'polypeptide(L)'
;MVDNNPAPIVKSKPLRLYYIAQVAAAPPTFTLTCNEPQGVPDMYKRYITNQIRKTFDLRVPIRLLFRERPGKAKREARKNPHLAGKGGKGGKRAGRD
;
A
#
# COMPACT_ATOMS: atom_id res chain seq x y z
N MET A 1 -6.70 13.91 10.44
CA MET A 1 -6.25 12.55 10.86
C MET A 1 -4.75 12.32 10.64
N VAL A 2 -4.05 13.20 9.91
CA VAL A 2 -2.56 13.24 9.84
C VAL A 2 -1.98 14.27 10.84
N ASP A 3 -2.86 15.04 11.47
CA ASP A 3 -2.51 16.27 12.20
C ASP A 3 -2.01 16.02 13.63
N ASN A 4 -2.25 14.81 14.17
CA ASN A 4 -1.95 14.48 15.58
C ASN A 4 -0.73 13.55 15.75
N ASN A 5 -0.14 13.03 14.67
CA ASN A 5 1.05 12.17 14.75
C ASN A 5 1.82 12.23 13.42
N PRO A 6 3.07 12.75 13.41
CA PRO A 6 3.85 12.84 12.18
C PRO A 6 4.03 11.45 11.57
N ALA A 7 3.99 11.39 10.24
CA ALA A 7 4.21 10.15 9.53
C ALA A 7 5.66 9.67 9.74
N PRO A 8 5.89 8.38 10.03
CA PRO A 8 7.24 7.84 10.21
C PRO A 8 8.03 7.96 8.90
N ILE A 9 9.34 8.15 9.02
CA ILE A 9 10.25 8.09 7.88
C ILE A 9 10.53 6.62 7.57
N VAL A 10 10.28 6.22 6.33
CA VAL A 10 10.50 4.87 5.83
C VAL A 10 11.36 4.98 4.57
N LYS A 11 12.52 4.32 4.56
CA LYS A 11 13.48 4.34 3.43
C LYS A 11 13.75 5.78 2.92
N SER A 12 14.09 6.66 3.86
CA SER A 12 14.45 8.07 3.60
C SER A 12 13.33 8.98 3.08
N LYS A 13 12.07 8.52 3.07
CA LYS A 13 10.90 9.35 2.71
C LYS A 13 9.82 9.24 3.79
N PRO A 14 9.06 10.31 4.07
CA PRO A 14 7.89 10.20 4.93
C PRO A 14 6.90 9.17 4.37
N LEU A 15 6.31 8.35 5.23
CA LEU A 15 5.23 7.45 4.86
C LEU A 15 4.00 8.27 4.43
N ARG A 16 3.55 8.10 3.19
CA ARG A 16 2.38 8.78 2.66
C ARG A 16 1.23 7.79 2.53
N LEU A 17 0.17 8.03 3.29
CA LEU A 17 -1.11 7.31 3.14
C LEU A 17 -1.97 8.11 2.17
N TYR A 18 -2.33 7.52 1.03
CA TYR A 18 -3.10 8.20 -0.01
C TYR A 18 -4.60 8.11 0.23
N TYR A 19 -5.09 6.91 0.54
CA TYR A 19 -6.49 6.65 0.82
C TYR A 19 -6.65 5.32 1.55
N ILE A 20 -7.81 5.16 2.18
CA ILE A 20 -8.23 3.96 2.88
C ILE A 20 -9.62 3.55 2.36
N ALA A 21 -9.85 2.24 2.20
CA ALA A 21 -11.14 1.69 1.80
C ALA A 21 -11.42 0.40 2.56
N GLN A 22 -12.68 0.16 2.94
CA GLN A 22 -13.11 -1.12 3.49
C GLN A 22 -13.33 -2.12 2.34
N VAL A 23 -12.75 -3.31 2.46
CA VAL A 23 -12.79 -4.36 1.42
C VAL A 23 -13.49 -5.64 1.88
N ALA A 24 -13.71 -5.81 3.19
CA ALA A 24 -14.51 -6.91 3.75
C ALA A 24 -15.19 -6.46 5.05
N ALA A 25 -16.33 -7.10 5.36
CA ALA A 25 -17.18 -6.73 6.50
C ALA A 25 -16.90 -7.55 7.77
N ALA A 26 -16.69 -8.87 7.66
CA ALA A 26 -16.53 -9.76 8.80
C ALA A 26 -15.27 -10.64 8.64
N PRO A 27 -14.14 -10.31 9.29
CA PRO A 27 -13.90 -9.12 10.12
C PRO A 27 -13.69 -7.83 9.28
N PRO A 28 -13.93 -6.63 9.83
CA PRO A 28 -13.68 -5.37 9.15
C PRO A 28 -12.24 -5.31 8.64
N THR A 29 -12.10 -5.27 7.31
CA THR A 29 -10.79 -5.28 6.65
C THR A 29 -10.65 -4.02 5.85
N PHE A 30 -9.62 -3.24 6.15
CA PHE A 30 -9.31 -2.00 5.46
C PHE A 30 -8.04 -2.15 4.64
N THR A 31 -8.09 -1.67 3.41
CA THR A 31 -6.91 -1.52 2.55
C THR A 31 -6.45 -0.07 2.56
N LEU A 32 -5.20 0.17 2.96
CA LEU A 32 -4.53 1.45 2.87
C LEU A 32 -3.59 1.45 1.67
N THR A 33 -3.73 2.46 0.82
CA THR A 33 -2.78 2.66 -0.28
C THR A 33 -1.71 3.64 0.16
N CYS A 34 -0.44 3.26 0.07
CA CYS A 34 0.70 4.06 0.49
C CYS A 34 1.87 3.98 -0.49
N ASN A 35 2.90 4.80 -0.24
CA ASN A 35 4.13 4.83 -1.04
C ASN A 35 5.08 3.67 -0.74
N GLU A 36 5.10 3.15 0.50
CA GLU A 36 5.99 2.06 0.90
C GLU A 36 5.23 1.06 1.80
N PRO A 37 4.48 0.11 1.21
CA PRO A 37 3.62 -0.81 1.96
C PRO A 37 4.38 -1.82 2.81
N GLN A 38 5.57 -2.25 2.36
CA GLN A 38 6.38 -3.24 3.08
C GLN A 38 7.15 -2.63 4.24
N GLY A 39 7.38 -1.32 4.23
CA GLY A 39 8.13 -0.61 5.26
C GLY A 39 7.29 0.06 6.33
N VAL A 40 5.97 -0.18 6.39
CA VAL A 40 5.12 0.42 7.42
C VAL A 40 5.46 -0.19 8.79
N PRO A 41 5.92 0.61 9.78
CA PRO A 41 6.26 0.09 11.10
C PRO A 41 5.04 -0.44 11.84
N ASP A 42 5.18 -1.52 12.61
CA ASP A 42 4.06 -2.14 13.33
C ASP A 42 3.42 -1.22 14.37
N MET A 43 4.20 -0.36 15.01
CA MET A 43 3.68 0.67 15.92
C MET A 43 2.75 1.63 15.20
N TYR A 44 3.07 2.00 13.95
CA TYR A 44 2.22 2.87 13.14
C TYR A 44 0.96 2.14 12.65
N LYS A 45 1.07 0.83 12.33
CA LYS A 45 -0.11 0.00 12.05
C LYS A 45 -1.07 -0.04 13.25
N ARG A 46 -0.55 -0.23 14.46
CA ARG A 46 -1.34 -0.22 15.71
C ARG A 46 -1.99 1.14 15.95
N TYR A 47 -1.25 2.23 15.73
CA TYR A 47 -1.80 3.58 15.81
C TYR A 47 -3.00 3.77 14.86
N ILE A 48 -2.84 3.41 13.58
CA ILE A 48 -3.93 3.51 12.58
C ILE A 48 -5.14 2.66 13.01
N THR A 49 -4.91 1.41 13.41
CA THR A 49 -5.98 0.52 13.88
C THR A 49 -6.73 1.13 15.07
N ASN A 50 -6.00 1.66 16.06
CA ASN A 50 -6.61 2.28 17.24
C ASN A 50 -7.41 3.54 16.89
N GLN A 51 -6.95 4.34 15.92
CA GLN A 51 -7.71 5.49 15.45
C GLN A 51 -9.01 5.05 14.76
N ILE A 52 -8.95 4.06 13.86
CA ILE A 52 -10.16 3.52 13.22
C ILE A 52 -11.14 2.96 14.26
N ARG A 53 -10.64 2.21 15.26
CA ARG A 53 -11.48 1.71 16.37
C ARG A 53 -12.18 2.83 17.11
N LYS A 54 -11.46 3.90 17.45
CA LYS A 54 -12.02 5.06 18.17
C LYS A 54 -13.03 5.85 17.33
N THR A 55 -12.73 6.07 16.05
CA THR A 55 -13.60 6.86 15.15
C THR A 55 -14.94 6.17 14.87
N PHE A 56 -14.96 4.83 14.80
CA PHE A 56 -16.14 4.06 14.44
C PHE A 56 -16.69 3.19 15.59
N ASP A 57 -16.21 3.39 16.83
CA ASP A 57 -16.53 2.60 18.03
C ASP A 57 -16.49 1.07 17.81
N LEU A 58 -15.46 0.59 17.10
CA LEU A 58 -15.34 -0.83 16.74
C LEU A 58 -14.71 -1.64 17.88
N ARG A 59 -15.48 -2.61 18.40
CA ARG A 59 -15.03 -3.56 19.43
C ARG A 59 -14.48 -4.88 18.88
N VAL A 60 -14.56 -5.10 17.57
CA VAL A 60 -14.14 -6.33 16.88
C VAL A 60 -12.69 -6.29 16.37
N PRO A 61 -12.07 -7.42 16.02
CA PRO A 61 -10.76 -7.42 15.36
C PRO A 61 -10.79 -6.66 14.02
N ILE A 62 -9.77 -5.84 13.76
CA ILE A 62 -9.63 -5.08 12.51
C ILE A 62 -8.40 -5.60 11.76
N ARG A 63 -8.55 -5.84 10.46
CA ARG A 63 -7.44 -6.22 9.57
C ARG A 63 -7.02 -5.03 8.72
N LEU A 64 -5.73 -4.75 8.68
CA LEU A 64 -5.16 -3.74 7.78
C LEU A 64 -4.32 -4.40 6.70
N LEU A 65 -4.58 -4.05 5.46
CA LEU A 65 -3.79 -4.43 4.30
C LEU A 65 -3.13 -3.17 3.72
N PHE A 66 -1.83 -3.24 3.42
CA PHE A 66 -1.11 -2.14 2.81
C PHE A 66 -0.82 -2.47 1.35
N ARG A 67 -1.13 -1.52 0.46
CA ARG A 67 -0.90 -1.67 -0.98
C ARG A 67 -0.12 -0.49 -1.51
N GLU A 68 0.75 -0.76 -2.48
CA GLU A 68 1.43 0.28 -3.21
C GLU A 68 0.43 0.99 -4.13
N ARG A 69 0.54 2.32 -4.26
CA ARG A 69 -0.19 3.05 -5.29
C ARG A 69 0.25 2.54 -6.67
N PRO A 70 -0.66 2.06 -7.54
CA PRO A 70 -0.25 1.63 -8.86
C PRO A 70 0.32 2.83 -9.62
N GLY A 71 1.58 2.73 -10.05
CA GLY A 71 2.25 3.74 -10.86
C GLY A 71 1.58 3.95 -12.21
N LYS A 72 1.90 5.05 -12.91
CA LYS A 72 1.29 5.38 -14.21
C LYS A 72 1.39 4.22 -15.21
N ALA A 73 2.57 3.62 -15.38
CA ALA A 73 2.76 2.48 -16.29
C ALA A 73 1.86 1.27 -15.95
N LYS A 74 1.75 0.89 -14.67
CA LYS A 74 0.85 -0.20 -14.24
C LYS A 74 -0.63 0.15 -14.43
N ARG A 75 -1.00 1.43 -14.30
CA ARG A 75 -2.37 1.91 -14.57
C ARG A 75 -2.69 1.88 -16.07
N GLU A 76 -1.78 2.34 -16.92
CA GLU A 76 -1.91 2.28 -18.38
C GLU A 76 -1.99 0.84 -18.88
N ALA A 77 -1.13 -0.05 -18.36
CA ALA A 77 -1.18 -1.48 -18.70
C ALA A 77 -2.49 -2.16 -18.27
N ARG A 78 -3.08 -1.75 -17.14
CA ARG A 78 -4.42 -2.22 -16.71
C ARG A 78 -5.55 -1.68 -17.60
N LYS A 79 -5.40 -0.46 -18.12
CA LYS A 79 -6.38 0.16 -19.01
C LYS A 79 -6.40 -0.52 -20.38
N ASN A 80 -5.23 -0.94 -20.87
CA ASN A 80 -5.05 -1.57 -22.17
C ASN A 80 -4.40 -2.96 -22.05
N PRO A 81 -5.12 -3.98 -21.55
CA PRO A 81 -4.54 -5.30 -21.26
C PRO A 81 -3.99 -6.03 -22.50
N HIS A 82 -4.51 -5.72 -23.69
CA HIS A 82 -4.07 -6.32 -24.96
C HIS A 82 -2.67 -5.86 -25.43
N LEU A 83 -2.13 -4.76 -24.90
CA LEU A 83 -0.79 -4.25 -25.27
C LEU A 83 0.33 -4.76 -24.34
N ALA A 84 0.01 -5.48 -23.25
CA ALA A 84 0.98 -5.88 -22.23
C ALA A 84 1.95 -7.00 -22.66
N GLY A 85 1.81 -7.56 -23.87
CA GLY A 85 2.58 -8.72 -24.34
C GLY A 85 3.85 -8.44 -25.15
N LYS A 86 4.20 -7.19 -25.46
CA LYS A 86 5.39 -6.85 -26.27
C LYS A 86 6.39 -6.00 -25.49
N GLY A 87 7.25 -6.64 -24.71
CA GLY A 87 8.39 -5.94 -24.09
C GLY A 87 9.10 -6.78 -23.05
N GLY A 88 9.94 -7.72 -23.47
CA GLY A 88 10.71 -8.55 -22.54
C GLY A 88 11.61 -9.62 -23.14
N LYS A 89 12.32 -9.35 -24.24
CA LYS A 89 13.55 -10.09 -24.58
C LYS A 89 14.70 -9.10 -24.66
N GLY A 90 15.57 -9.11 -23.66
CA GLY A 90 16.80 -8.32 -23.69
C GLY A 90 17.49 -8.32 -22.33
N GLY A 91 18.42 -9.27 -22.12
CA GLY A 91 19.24 -9.27 -20.90
C GLY A 91 19.93 -10.59 -20.54
N LYS A 92 20.50 -11.33 -21.50
CA LYS A 92 21.61 -12.25 -21.21
C LYS A 92 22.81 -11.84 -22.06
N ARG A 93 23.59 -10.88 -21.55
CA ARG A 93 25.01 -10.79 -21.91
C ARG A 93 25.74 -11.73 -20.95
N ALA A 94 25.91 -12.98 -21.37
CA ALA A 94 26.92 -13.85 -20.79
C ALA A 94 28.20 -13.60 -21.59
N GLY A 95 29.22 -13.04 -20.95
CA GLY A 95 30.57 -13.10 -21.47
C GLY A 95 31.11 -14.51 -21.27
N ARG A 96 31.85 -15.01 -22.26
CA ARG A 96 32.98 -15.94 -22.10
C ARG A 96 33.72 -16.07 -23.44
N ASP A 97 35.01 -15.77 -23.37
CA ASP A 97 36.19 -16.25 -24.12
C ASP A 97 36.15 -16.32 -25.66
#